data_AF-A0A536TN60-F1
#
_entry.id   AF-A0A536TN60-F1
#
_cell.length_a   1.000
_cell.length_b   1.000
_cell.length_c   1.000
_cell.angle_alpha   90.00
_cell.angle_beta   90.00
_cell.angle_gamma   90.00
#
_symmetry.space_group_name_H-M   'P 1'
#
loop_
_entity.id
_entity.type
_entity.pdbx_description
1 polymer ?
#
loop_
_entity_poly.entity_id
_entity_poly.type
_entity_poly.pdbx_seq_one_letter_code
_entity_poly.pdbx_strand_id
1 'polypeptide(L)'
;MITKLCKPVLSALLFGLVGCANLHSFATTAGPATPVPSYQVGDRWTYRAQDGFRAKQQWIETHEVIAVDQSGIKVRITQKGDGIFNVRTEEWSAPGQVRVGALYDHETRWFQVPLQRFDFPLAAGEKWDQWVRDSDESTQTHGTINRYVRVGGWEKVSTPA
;
A
#
# COMPACT_ATOMS: atom_id res chain seq x y z
N MET A 1 30.38 -57.72 50.40
CA MET A 1 29.27 -57.09 51.14
C MET A 1 28.89 -55.81 50.40
N ILE A 2 27.69 -55.81 49.83
CA ILE A 2 26.92 -54.66 49.27
C ILE A 2 27.45 -53.96 48.00
N THR A 3 26.55 -54.00 47.01
CA THR A 3 26.47 -53.47 45.66
C THR A 3 26.37 -51.95 45.55
N LYS A 4 26.77 -51.38 44.40
CA LYS A 4 26.10 -50.27 43.65
C LYS A 4 26.85 -50.02 42.32
N LEU A 5 26.34 -50.55 41.21
CA LEU A 5 25.34 -49.97 40.29
C LEU A 5 25.97 -49.10 39.19
N CYS A 6 26.07 -49.74 38.02
CA CYS A 6 26.27 -49.16 36.71
C CYS A 6 25.09 -48.22 36.36
N LYS A 7 25.38 -47.03 35.81
CA LYS A 7 24.39 -46.19 35.11
C LYS A 7 24.97 -45.74 33.77
N PRO A 8 24.30 -46.03 32.64
CA PRO A 8 24.67 -45.46 31.35
C PRO A 8 24.23 -44.00 31.27
N VAL A 9 25.11 -43.17 30.71
CA VAL A 9 24.87 -41.75 30.43
C VAL A 9 23.81 -41.65 29.33
N LEU A 10 22.63 -41.14 29.71
CA LEU A 10 21.52 -40.84 28.83
C LEU A 10 21.81 -39.49 28.15
N SER A 11 22.28 -39.52 26.89
CA SER A 11 22.43 -38.31 26.06
C SER A 11 21.05 -37.72 25.76
N ALA A 12 20.75 -36.59 26.38
CA ALA A 12 19.58 -35.77 26.08
C ALA A 12 19.82 -35.03 24.74
N LEU A 13 19.14 -35.49 23.68
CA LEU A 13 18.92 -34.72 22.46
C LEU A 13 17.88 -33.62 22.77
N LEU A 14 18.32 -32.43 23.20
CA LEU A 14 17.53 -31.21 23.02
C LEU A 14 17.80 -30.70 21.60
N PHE A 15 16.97 -31.12 20.64
CA PHE A 15 16.88 -30.45 19.35
C PHE A 15 16.17 -29.11 19.57
N GLY A 16 16.98 -28.04 19.64
CA GLY A 16 16.48 -26.67 19.60
C GLY A 16 15.74 -26.43 18.29
N LEU A 17 14.43 -26.27 18.36
CA LEU A 17 13.61 -25.67 17.32
C LEU A 17 13.96 -24.17 17.24
N VAL A 18 15.14 -23.86 16.71
CA VAL A 18 15.42 -22.53 16.14
C VAL A 18 14.80 -22.55 14.74
N GLY A 19 13.47 -22.55 14.71
CA GLY A 19 12.74 -22.26 13.50
C GLY A 19 13.02 -20.80 13.16
N CYS A 20 13.80 -20.58 12.10
CA CYS A 20 13.96 -19.29 11.45
C CYS A 20 12.59 -18.78 11.02
N ALA A 21 11.89 -18.10 11.92
CA ALA A 21 10.93 -17.11 11.55
C ALA A 21 11.72 -15.99 10.89
N ASN A 22 11.96 -16.12 9.57
CA ASN A 22 12.16 -14.99 8.68
C ASN A 22 10.83 -14.21 8.59
N LEU A 23 10.27 -13.84 9.75
CA LEU A 23 9.47 -12.65 9.85
C LEU A 23 10.41 -11.58 9.32
N HIS A 24 10.09 -11.04 8.15
CA HIS A 24 10.60 -9.74 7.78
C HIS A 24 10.11 -8.81 8.88
N SER A 25 10.91 -8.68 9.94
CA SER A 25 10.84 -7.52 10.80
C SER A 25 11.03 -6.38 9.82
N PHE A 26 9.95 -5.66 9.53
CA PHE A 26 10.06 -4.32 8.99
C PHE A 26 10.85 -3.56 10.04
N ALA A 27 12.17 -3.67 9.99
CA ALA A 27 13.07 -2.90 10.81
C ALA A 27 12.69 -1.47 10.44
N THR A 28 12.02 -0.81 11.39
CA THR A 28 11.49 0.51 11.17
C THR A 28 12.68 1.44 11.16
N THR A 29 13.29 1.57 9.98
CA THR A 29 14.41 2.49 9.78
C THR A 29 13.85 3.88 9.97
N ALA A 30 14.28 4.54 11.05
CA ALA A 30 13.93 5.91 11.31
C ALA A 30 14.57 6.81 10.24
N GLY A 31 13.81 7.79 9.77
CA GLY A 31 14.24 8.79 8.82
C GLY A 31 13.33 10.01 8.92
N PRO A 32 13.53 11.05 8.09
CA PRO A 32 12.66 12.21 8.10
C PRO A 32 11.21 11.82 7.77
N ALA A 33 10.26 12.42 8.47
CA ALA A 33 8.86 12.26 8.13
C ALA A 33 8.59 12.84 6.74
N THR A 34 7.76 12.17 5.95
CA THR A 34 7.33 12.70 4.64
C THR A 34 6.21 13.71 4.88
N PRO A 35 6.41 15.00 4.58
CA PRO A 35 5.38 16.01 4.80
C PRO A 35 4.20 15.78 3.86
N VAL A 36 3.07 16.44 4.16
CA VAL A 36 1.94 16.51 3.24
C VAL A 36 2.37 17.15 1.91
N PRO A 37 2.09 16.54 0.74
CA PRO A 37 2.44 17.13 -0.54
C PRO A 37 1.53 18.30 -0.88
N SER A 38 2.05 19.25 -1.66
CA SER A 38 1.28 20.32 -2.30
C SER A 38 1.08 19.96 -3.77
N TYR A 39 -0.13 20.19 -4.28
CA TYR A 39 -0.48 19.92 -5.67
C TYR A 39 -0.89 21.19 -6.39
N GLN A 40 -0.50 21.30 -7.66
CA GLN A 40 -0.87 22.37 -8.57
C GLN A 40 -1.45 21.79 -9.86
N VAL A 41 -2.34 22.53 -10.51
CA VAL A 41 -2.87 22.14 -11.82
C VAL A 41 -1.70 22.04 -12.81
N GLY A 42 -1.63 20.93 -13.54
CA GLY A 42 -0.55 20.61 -14.46
C GLY A 42 0.56 19.74 -13.85
N ASP A 43 0.59 19.52 -12.54
CA ASP A 43 1.48 18.53 -11.92
C ASP A 43 1.23 17.16 -12.56
N ARG A 44 2.32 16.52 -13.01
CA ARG A 44 2.24 15.28 -13.78
C ARG A 44 3.36 14.34 -13.42
N TRP A 45 3.00 13.08 -13.19
CA TRP A 45 3.96 11.99 -12.99
C TRP A 45 3.55 10.76 -13.78
N THR A 46 4.51 9.85 -13.97
CA THR A 46 4.30 8.65 -14.78
C THR A 46 4.97 7.46 -14.15
N TYR A 47 4.25 6.35 -14.11
CA TYR A 47 4.74 5.06 -13.69
C TYR A 47 4.83 4.11 -14.88
N ARG A 48 5.90 3.32 -14.92
CA ARG A 48 5.95 2.09 -15.72
C ARG A 48 5.50 0.96 -14.79
N ALA A 49 4.32 0.43 -15.04
CA ALA A 49 3.72 -0.60 -14.22
C ALA A 49 3.75 -1.96 -14.94
N GLN A 50 3.75 -3.02 -14.14
CA GLN A 50 3.71 -4.40 -14.61
C GLN A 50 2.88 -5.24 -13.65
N ASP A 51 2.02 -6.11 -14.20
CA ASP A 51 1.32 -7.12 -13.40
C ASP A 51 2.29 -8.24 -12.97
N GLY A 52 2.27 -8.55 -11.68
CA GLY A 52 3.04 -9.65 -11.09
C GLY A 52 2.35 -11.01 -11.21
N PHE A 53 1.09 -11.07 -11.65
CA PHE A 53 0.26 -12.29 -11.63
C PHE A 53 0.07 -12.90 -13.02
N ARG A 54 0.58 -14.13 -13.20
CA ARG A 54 0.37 -15.08 -14.33
C ARG A 54 0.73 -14.61 -15.75
N ALA A 55 0.34 -13.42 -16.19
CA ALA A 55 0.72 -12.82 -17.47
C ALA A 55 1.36 -11.46 -17.21
N LYS A 56 2.58 -11.25 -17.72
CA LYS A 56 3.31 -9.99 -17.55
C LYS A 56 2.71 -8.91 -18.45
N GLN A 57 1.56 -8.37 -18.08
CA GLN A 57 1.06 -7.17 -18.71
C GLN A 57 1.88 -5.98 -18.24
N GLN A 58 2.21 -5.08 -19.16
CA GLN A 58 2.96 -3.86 -18.88
C GLN A 58 2.18 -2.67 -19.42
N TRP A 59 2.15 -1.59 -18.66
CA TRP A 59 1.52 -0.35 -19.08
C TRP A 59 2.27 0.88 -18.54
N ILE A 60 2.01 2.00 -19.19
CA ILE A 60 2.36 3.32 -18.69
C ILE A 60 1.12 3.89 -18.01
N GLU A 61 1.27 4.28 -16.76
CA GLU A 61 0.23 4.98 -15.99
C GLU A 61 0.65 6.43 -15.80
N THR A 62 -0.05 7.36 -16.43
CA THR A 62 0.16 8.80 -16.28
C THR A 62 -0.89 9.38 -15.35
N HIS A 63 -0.45 10.17 -14.38
CA HIS A 63 -1.31 10.95 -13.50
C HIS A 63 -1.09 12.43 -13.79
N GLU A 64 -2.17 13.18 -13.90
CA GLU A 64 -2.15 14.62 -14.15
C GLU A 64 -3.17 15.32 -13.25
N VAL A 65 -2.73 16.30 -12.47
CA VAL A 65 -3.62 17.14 -11.68
C VAL A 65 -4.34 18.12 -12.60
N ILE A 66 -5.65 17.95 -12.75
CA ILE A 66 -6.48 18.73 -13.68
C ILE A 66 -7.33 19.80 -12.99
N ALA A 67 -7.49 19.73 -11.67
CA ALA A 67 -8.13 20.77 -10.87
C ALA A 67 -7.64 20.74 -9.41
N VAL A 68 -7.53 21.92 -8.80
CA VAL A 68 -7.31 22.11 -7.36
C VAL A 68 -8.18 23.29 -6.93
N ASP A 69 -9.20 23.03 -6.11
CA ASP A 69 -10.13 24.05 -5.62
C ASP A 69 -10.71 23.67 -4.24
N GLN A 70 -11.76 24.37 -3.80
CA GLN A 70 -12.39 24.15 -2.50
C GLN A 70 -13.06 22.75 -2.36
N SER A 71 -13.38 22.10 -3.48
CA SER A 71 -13.92 20.74 -3.51
C SER A 71 -12.83 19.66 -3.38
N GLY A 72 -11.57 20.02 -3.60
CA GLY A 72 -10.41 19.15 -3.46
C GLY A 72 -9.51 19.15 -4.69
N ILE A 73 -8.89 18.00 -4.96
CA ILE A 73 -7.94 17.77 -6.06
C ILE A 73 -8.56 16.76 -7.02
N LYS A 74 -8.52 17.05 -8.32
CA LYS A 74 -8.92 16.09 -9.36
C LYS A 74 -7.70 15.64 -10.14
N VAL A 75 -7.52 14.33 -10.24
CA VAL A 75 -6.37 13.72 -10.94
C VAL A 75 -6.88 12.84 -12.07
N ARG A 76 -6.54 13.22 -13.30
CA ARG A 76 -6.77 12.36 -14.47
C ARG A 76 -5.69 11.29 -14.50
N ILE A 77 -6.10 10.03 -14.55
CA ILE A 77 -5.20 8.89 -14.67
C ILE A 77 -5.47 8.20 -16.01
N THR A 78 -4.40 7.98 -16.78
CA THR A 78 -4.44 7.23 -18.04
C THR A 78 -3.51 6.03 -17.94
N GLN A 79 -4.03 4.84 -18.20
CA GLN A 79 -3.26 3.60 -18.34
C GLN A 79 -3.22 3.20 -19.81
N LYS A 80 -2.03 2.95 -20.36
CA LYS A 80 -1.84 2.54 -21.75
C LYS A 80 -0.76 1.46 -21.87
N GLY A 81 -1.13 0.31 -22.40
CA GLY A 81 -0.26 -0.85 -22.61
C GLY A 81 -0.84 -1.80 -23.64
N ASP A 82 -0.19 -2.94 -23.87
CA ASP A 82 -0.73 -3.98 -24.75
C ASP A 82 -2.00 -4.59 -24.14
N GLY A 83 -3.14 -4.44 -24.82
CA GLY A 83 -4.45 -4.83 -24.31
C GLY A 83 -4.96 -4.02 -23.09
N ILE A 84 -4.24 -2.98 -22.65
CA ILE A 84 -4.61 -2.12 -21.52
C ILE A 84 -4.89 -0.70 -22.01
N PHE A 85 -6.13 -0.25 -21.84
CA PHE A 85 -6.51 1.14 -22.04
C PHE A 85 -7.58 1.54 -21.04
N ASN A 86 -7.26 2.49 -20.16
CA ASN A 86 -8.20 3.03 -19.19
C ASN A 86 -7.93 4.52 -19.00
N VAL A 87 -9.00 5.31 -18.92
CA VAL A 87 -8.96 6.69 -18.47
C VAL A 87 -9.95 6.83 -17.32
N ARG A 88 -9.47 7.31 -16.17
CA ARG A 88 -10.31 7.63 -15.01
C ARG A 88 -9.93 8.98 -14.43
N THR A 89 -10.83 9.55 -13.65
CA THR A 89 -10.53 10.72 -12.82
C THR A 89 -10.71 10.31 -11.36
N GLU A 90 -9.66 10.49 -10.56
CA GLU A 90 -9.79 10.42 -9.11
C GLU A 90 -10.14 11.79 -8.54
N GLU A 91 -10.93 11.78 -7.47
CA GLU A 91 -11.30 12.96 -6.69
C GLU A 91 -10.78 12.78 -5.27
N TRP A 92 -9.90 13.67 -4.84
CA TRP A 92 -9.30 13.66 -3.51
C TRP A 92 -9.81 14.85 -2.73
N SER A 93 -10.35 14.64 -1.53
CA SER A 93 -10.81 15.76 -0.68
C SER A 93 -9.66 16.57 -0.09
N ALA A 94 -8.50 15.93 0.08
CA ALA A 94 -7.24 16.51 0.53
C ALA A 94 -6.09 15.58 0.11
N PRO A 95 -4.82 16.00 0.17
CA PRO A 95 -3.69 15.09 0.02
C PRO A 95 -3.82 13.87 0.93
N GLY A 96 -3.80 12.67 0.35
CA GLY A 96 -3.96 11.41 1.10
C GLY A 96 -5.41 10.99 1.37
N GLN A 97 -6.41 11.80 1.04
CA GLN A 97 -7.83 11.49 1.25
C GLN A 97 -8.60 11.36 -0.06
N VAL A 98 -9.13 10.17 -0.34
CA VAL A 98 -9.70 9.82 -1.65
C VAL A 98 -11.21 9.63 -1.54
N ARG A 99 -11.99 10.44 -2.25
CA ARG A 99 -13.45 10.33 -2.31
C ARG A 99 -13.90 9.41 -3.45
N VAL A 100 -13.26 9.55 -4.61
CA VAL A 100 -13.48 8.71 -5.78
C VAL A 100 -12.12 8.27 -6.31
N GLY A 101 -11.90 6.97 -6.46
CA GLY A 101 -10.64 6.47 -7.02
C GLY A 101 -10.49 4.97 -6.93
N ALA A 102 -9.35 4.48 -7.41
CA ALA A 102 -9.04 3.07 -7.35
C ALA A 102 -8.18 2.74 -6.11
N LEU A 103 -8.39 1.55 -5.53
CA LEU A 103 -7.62 1.09 -4.37
C LEU A 103 -6.60 0.00 -4.70
N TYR A 104 -6.98 -0.99 -5.51
CA TYR A 104 -6.16 -2.17 -5.79
C TYR A 104 -5.80 -2.33 -7.27
N ASP A 105 -6.76 -2.07 -8.17
CA ASP A 105 -6.56 -2.20 -9.61
C ASP A 105 -7.04 -0.90 -10.30
N HIS A 106 -7.79 -1.02 -11.39
CA HIS A 106 -8.30 0.09 -12.19
C HIS A 106 -9.76 0.45 -11.87
N GLU A 107 -10.42 -0.36 -11.04
CA GLU A 107 -11.81 -0.18 -10.62
C GLU A 107 -11.95 1.10 -9.78
N THR A 108 -12.70 2.07 -10.31
CA THR A 108 -12.96 3.33 -9.61
C THR A 108 -14.15 3.15 -8.69
N ARG A 109 -13.95 3.40 -7.39
CA ARG A 109 -14.98 3.30 -6.36
C ARG A 109 -15.31 4.68 -5.81
N TRP A 110 -16.56 4.88 -5.42
CA TRP A 110 -16.96 5.98 -4.54
C TRP A 110 -16.90 5.51 -3.09
N PHE A 111 -16.26 6.30 -2.22
CA PHE A 111 -16.16 6.01 -0.79
C PHE A 111 -17.10 6.92 0.00
N GLN A 112 -17.95 6.32 0.85
CA GLN A 112 -18.99 7.05 1.59
C GLN A 112 -18.42 8.15 2.48
N VAL A 113 -17.27 7.86 3.09
CA VAL A 113 -16.39 8.84 3.69
C VAL A 113 -15.07 8.80 2.91
N PRO A 114 -14.34 9.91 2.73
CA PRO A 114 -13.06 9.87 2.05
C PRO A 114 -12.14 8.79 2.66
N LEU A 115 -11.60 7.94 1.81
CA LEU A 115 -10.63 6.92 2.18
C LEU A 115 -9.32 7.59 2.58
N GLN A 116 -8.84 7.33 3.80
CA GLN A 116 -7.51 7.71 4.27
C GLN A 116 -6.45 6.81 3.60
N ARG A 117 -6.05 7.18 2.38
CA ARG A 117 -5.00 6.47 1.61
C ARG A 117 -3.63 6.68 2.25
N PHE A 118 -3.34 7.90 2.70
CA PHE A 118 -2.12 8.28 3.42
C PHE A 118 -2.47 9.25 4.55
N ASP A 119 -1.90 9.03 5.74
CA ASP A 119 -2.08 9.89 6.90
C ASP A 119 -0.85 10.78 7.11
N PHE A 120 -0.74 11.86 6.33
CA PHE A 120 0.41 12.75 6.38
C PHE A 120 0.46 13.59 7.67
N PRO A 121 1.66 13.96 8.17
CA PRO A 121 2.98 13.54 7.68
C PRO A 121 3.25 12.06 7.95
N LEU A 122 3.98 11.37 7.07
CA LEU A 122 4.27 9.94 7.25
C LEU A 122 5.58 9.74 8.01
N ALA A 123 5.49 9.28 9.26
CA ALA A 123 6.63 8.89 10.07
C ALA A 123 6.69 7.38 10.32
N ALA A 124 7.91 6.85 10.41
CA ALA A 124 8.16 5.43 10.57
C ALA A 124 7.46 4.88 11.82
N GLY A 125 6.65 3.82 11.66
CA GLY A 125 5.88 3.20 12.75
C GLY A 125 4.46 3.74 12.95
N GLU A 126 4.07 4.85 12.31
CA GLU A 126 2.69 5.31 12.29
C GLU A 126 1.76 4.27 11.65
N LYS A 127 0.49 4.32 12.07
CA LYS A 127 -0.53 3.37 11.64
C LYS A 127 -1.90 4.05 11.62
N TRP A 128 -2.73 3.62 10.68
CA TRP A 128 -4.14 3.99 10.65
C TRP A 128 -4.97 2.81 10.17
N ASP A 129 -6.25 2.83 10.53
CA ASP A 129 -7.25 1.83 10.21
C ASP A 129 -8.55 2.57 9.87
N GLN A 130 -9.19 2.16 8.78
CA GLN A 130 -10.50 2.66 8.40
C GLN A 130 -11.37 1.54 7.84
N TRP A 131 -12.53 1.35 8.45
CA TRP A 131 -13.65 0.67 7.78
C TRP A 131 -14.41 1.69 6.94
N VAL A 132 -14.60 1.41 5.65
CA VAL A 132 -15.32 2.30 4.75
C VAL A 132 -16.18 1.51 3.77
N ARG A 133 -17.39 2.01 3.54
CA ARG A 133 -18.26 1.52 2.47
C ARG A 133 -17.77 2.08 1.14
N ASP A 134 -17.53 1.19 0.20
CA ASP A 134 -17.20 1.52 -1.17
C ASP A 134 -18.35 1.09 -2.09
N SER A 135 -18.57 1.83 -3.17
CA SER A 135 -19.60 1.55 -4.15
C SER A 135 -19.03 1.58 -5.55
N ASP A 136 -19.43 0.61 -6.37
CA ASP A 136 -19.38 0.72 -7.82
C ASP A 136 -20.62 1.48 -8.29
N GLU A 137 -20.44 2.62 -8.94
CA GLU A 137 -21.57 3.31 -9.55
C GLU A 137 -22.05 2.59 -10.82
N SER A 138 -21.13 1.96 -11.56
CA SER A 138 -21.43 1.31 -12.85
C SER A 138 -22.23 0.02 -12.67
N THR A 139 -21.94 -0.75 -11.62
CA THR A 139 -22.66 -2.01 -11.32
C THR A 139 -23.66 -1.88 -10.18
N GLN A 140 -23.78 -0.70 -9.55
CA GLN A 140 -24.60 -0.43 -8.36
C GLN A 140 -24.33 -1.37 -7.18
N THR A 141 -23.16 -2.02 -7.18
CA THR A 141 -22.75 -2.90 -6.10
C THR A 141 -22.05 -2.08 -5.02
N HIS A 142 -22.12 -2.57 -3.79
CA HIS A 142 -21.47 -1.93 -2.66
C HIS A 142 -20.82 -2.97 -1.77
N GLY A 143 -19.67 -2.60 -1.21
CA GLY A 143 -18.90 -3.40 -0.30
C GLY A 143 -18.63 -2.64 1.00
N THR A 144 -17.94 -3.31 1.90
CA THR A 144 -17.28 -2.64 3.02
C THR A 144 -15.89 -3.20 3.11
N ILE A 145 -14.91 -2.32 3.08
CA ILE A 145 -13.50 -2.66 3.17
C ILE A 145 -12.94 -2.19 4.50
N ASN A 146 -11.94 -2.91 5.00
CA ASN A 146 -11.02 -2.39 5.99
C ASN A 146 -9.72 -1.98 5.28
N ARG A 147 -9.23 -0.78 5.58
CA ARG A 147 -7.91 -0.31 5.18
C ARG A 147 -7.03 -0.10 6.41
N TYR A 148 -6.25 -1.12 6.74
CA TYR A 148 -5.18 -1.04 7.72
C TYR A 148 -3.85 -0.73 7.02
N VAL A 149 -3.13 0.28 7.51
CA VAL A 149 -1.81 0.67 6.98
C VAL A 149 -0.85 0.90 8.14
N ARG A 150 0.43 0.56 7.90
CA ARG A 150 1.55 0.88 8.76
C ARG A 150 2.68 1.47 7.92
N VAL A 151 3.28 2.57 8.36
CA VAL A 151 4.50 3.11 7.75
C VAL A 151 5.67 2.21 8.12
N GLY A 152 6.19 1.49 7.12
CA GLY A 152 7.23 0.46 7.33
C GLY A 152 8.57 1.02 7.80
N GLY A 153 8.99 2.16 7.26
CA GLY A 153 10.28 2.78 7.53
C GLY A 153 10.66 3.79 6.45
N TRP A 154 11.86 4.33 6.55
CA TRP A 154 12.44 5.23 5.58
C TRP A 154 13.56 4.52 4.79
N GLU A 155 13.55 4.70 3.48
CA GLU A 155 14.66 4.29 2.61
C GLU A 155 14.84 5.28 1.45
N LYS A 156 16.06 5.31 0.90
CA LYS A 156 16.35 6.09 -0.30
C LYS A 156 16.17 5.20 -1.54
N VAL A 157 15.26 5.58 -2.42
CA VAL A 157 15.01 4.88 -3.69
C VAL A 157 15.55 5.70 -4.86
N SER A 158 16.15 5.04 -5.85
CA SER A 158 16.57 5.65 -7.11
C SER A 158 15.61 5.26 -8.22
N THR A 159 15.17 6.25 -8.99
CA THR A 159 14.24 6.09 -10.11
C THR A 159 14.82 6.68 -11.39
N PRO A 160 14.27 6.38 -12.59
CA PRO A 160 14.65 7.07 -13.82
C PRO A 160 14.30 8.56 -13.87
N ALA A 161 13.34 9.00 -13.04
CA ALA A 161 13.02 10.40 -12.80
C ALA A 161 14.00 11.03 -11.81
#